data_AF-A0A2G6EZC3-F1
#
_entry.id   AF-A0A2G6EZC3-F1
#
_cell.length_a   1.000
_cell.length_b   1.000
_cell.length_c   1.000
_cell.angle_alpha   90.00
_cell.angle_beta   90.00
_cell.angle_gamma   90.00
#
_symmetry.space_group_name_H-M   'P 1'
#
loop_
_entity.id
_entity.type
_entity.pdbx_description
1 polymer ?
#
loop_
_entity_poly.entity_id
_entity_poly.type
_entity_poly.pdbx_seq_one_letter_code
_entity_poly.pdbx_strand_id
1 'polypeptide(L)'
;MKKIYRNSILILAILIISVILFITGKKHDVFILNNTSNEIKYSINGQPYKVIRAKKKIKTFAKGIGNNIYFKNSNGKVIERDLDLGIGKNIEISIKEIFENSKSWYKEIE
;
A
#
# COMPACT_ATOMS: atom_id res chain seq x y z
N MET A 1 11.89 -27.95 35.59
CA MET A 1 11.27 -28.14 34.25
C MET A 1 10.05 -27.23 34.02
N LYS A 2 8.95 -27.29 34.81
CA LYS A 2 7.74 -26.46 34.57
C LYS A 2 7.97 -24.94 34.44
N LYS A 3 8.90 -24.35 35.22
CA LYS A 3 9.23 -22.91 35.12
C LYS A 3 9.93 -22.54 33.81
N ILE A 4 10.79 -23.43 33.29
CA ILE A 4 11.49 -23.21 32.01
C ILE A 4 10.47 -23.25 30.88
N TYR A 5 9.62 -24.29 30.81
CA TYR A 5 8.54 -24.39 29.81
C TYR A 5 7.59 -23.18 29.85
N ARG A 6 7.17 -22.76 31.05
CA ARG A 6 6.31 -21.58 31.22
C ARG A 6 6.99 -20.30 30.71
N ASN A 7 8.27 -20.10 31.00
CA ASN A 7 9.01 -18.93 30.55
C ASN A 7 9.25 -18.97 29.04
N SER A 8 9.55 -20.14 28.46
CA SER A 8 9.73 -20.32 27.02
C SER A 8 8.47 -19.97 26.22
N ILE A 9 7.30 -20.36 26.71
CA ILE A 9 6.01 -20.00 26.09
C ILE A 9 5.79 -18.48 26.10
N LEU A 10 6.12 -17.83 27.22
CA LEU A 10 5.95 -16.40 27.38
C LEU A 10 6.90 -15.61 26.46
N ILE A 11 8.15 -16.06 26.33
CA ILE A 11 9.13 -15.52 25.39
C ILE A 11 8.65 -15.70 23.95
N LEU A 12 8.14 -16.89 23.60
CA LEU A 12 7.63 -17.17 22.26
C LEU A 12 6.44 -16.27 21.90
N ALA A 13 5.51 -16.05 22.83
CA ALA A 13 4.37 -15.17 22.63
C ALA A 13 4.82 -13.72 22.36
N ILE A 14 5.78 -13.20 23.12
CA ILE A 14 6.35 -11.86 22.90
C ILE A 14 7.02 -11.78 21.52
N LEU A 15 7.74 -12.83 21.12
CA LEU A 15 8.44 -12.88 19.84
C LEU A 15 7.44 -12.85 18.67
N ILE A 16 6.35 -13.60 18.76
CA ILE A 16 5.26 -13.59 17.78
C ILE A 16 4.63 -12.20 17.67
N ILE A 17 4.27 -11.58 18.80
CA ILE A 17 3.68 -10.24 18.83
C ILE A 17 4.62 -9.20 18.21
N SER A 18 5.92 -9.29 18.52
CA SER A 18 6.94 -8.41 17.95
C SER A 18 7.01 -8.52 16.42
N VAL A 19 6.97 -9.73 15.88
CA VAL A 19 7.00 -9.97 14.43
C VAL A 19 5.75 -9.39 13.75
N ILE A 20 4.57 -9.59 14.34
CA ILE A 20 3.31 -9.04 13.80
C ILE A 20 3.33 -7.50 13.80
N LEU A 21 3.78 -6.90 14.90
CA LEU A 21 3.94 -5.45 15.01
C LEU A 21 4.95 -4.90 14.01
N PHE A 22 6.05 -5.63 13.76
CA PHE A 22 7.03 -5.23 12.76
C PHE A 22 6.45 -5.21 11.34
N ILE A 23 5.72 -6.27 10.97
CA ILE A 23 5.09 -6.39 9.65
C ILE A 23 4.03 -5.30 9.44
N THR A 24 3.12 -5.13 10.39
CA THR A 24 2.06 -4.10 10.33
C THR A 24 2.60 -2.68 10.47
N GLY A 25 3.77 -2.52 11.11
CA GLY A 25 4.42 -1.24 11.36
C GLY A 25 5.19 -0.69 10.17
N LYS A 26 5.63 -1.56 9.25
CA LYS A 26 6.54 -1.23 8.16
C LYS A 26 5.91 -0.22 7.19
N LYS A 27 6.69 0.78 6.79
CA LYS A 27 6.30 1.75 5.76
C LYS A 27 6.88 1.33 4.43
N HIS A 28 6.08 1.48 3.38
CA HIS A 28 6.41 1.15 2.01
C HIS A 28 6.25 2.40 1.16
N ASP A 29 7.23 2.69 0.31
CA ASP A 29 7.11 3.80 -0.62
C ASP A 29 6.23 3.39 -1.81
N VAL A 30 5.22 4.21 -2.07
CA VAL A 30 4.29 4.03 -3.18
C VAL A 30 4.46 5.22 -4.12
N PHE A 31 4.92 4.93 -5.34
CA PHE A 31 5.01 5.92 -6.39
C PHE A 31 3.78 5.84 -7.27
N ILE A 32 3.09 6.96 -7.46
CA ILE A 32 1.88 6.99 -8.30
C ILE A 32 2.15 7.90 -9.49
N LEU A 33 2.05 7.33 -10.68
CA LEU A 33 2.28 8.00 -11.95
C LEU A 33 0.95 8.29 -12.65
N ASN A 34 0.58 9.57 -12.71
CA ASN A 34 -0.56 10.03 -13.48
C ASN A 34 -0.17 10.22 -14.95
N ASN A 35 -0.23 9.15 -15.74
CA ASN A 35 -0.03 9.19 -17.20
C ASN A 35 -1.25 9.66 -17.99
N THR A 36 -2.27 10.22 -17.31
CA THR A 36 -3.47 10.74 -17.98
C THR A 36 -3.36 12.24 -18.21
N SER A 37 -4.20 12.76 -19.11
CA SER A 37 -4.30 14.19 -19.40
C SER A 37 -5.09 14.98 -18.35
N ASN A 38 -5.77 14.28 -17.42
CA ASN A 38 -6.64 14.90 -16.43
C ASN A 38 -6.03 14.80 -15.03
N GLU A 39 -6.52 15.66 -14.14
CA GLU A 39 -6.25 15.52 -12.71
C GLU A 39 -6.95 14.27 -12.16
N ILE A 40 -6.23 13.52 -11.33
CA ILE A 40 -6.75 12.34 -10.65
C ILE A 40 -6.60 12.52 -9.15
N LYS A 41 -7.62 12.17 -8.40
CA LYS A 41 -7.58 12.12 -6.95
C LYS A 41 -7.31 10.69 -6.50
N TYR A 42 -6.51 10.52 -5.46
CA TYR A 42 -6.24 9.21 -4.87
C TYR A 42 -6.43 9.23 -3.36
N SER A 43 -6.73 8.07 -2.79
CA SER A 43 -6.81 7.83 -1.35
C SER A 43 -6.22 6.47 -1.03
N ILE A 44 -5.52 6.37 0.10
CA ILE A 44 -4.99 5.10 0.62
C ILE A 44 -5.71 4.83 1.94
N ASN A 45 -6.28 3.65 2.08
CA ASN A 45 -7.02 3.18 3.26
C ASN A 45 -8.10 4.17 3.72
N GLY A 46 -8.82 4.78 2.78
CA GLY A 46 -9.91 5.71 3.08
C GLY A 46 -9.47 7.09 3.60
N GLN A 47 -8.17 7.41 3.58
CA GLN A 47 -7.68 8.76 3.91
C GLN A 47 -8.28 9.85 3.00
N PRO A 48 -8.28 11.12 3.40
CA PRO A 48 -8.73 12.21 2.55
C PRO A 48 -8.06 12.20 1.17
N TYR A 49 -8.87 12.40 0.13
CA TYR A 49 -8.38 12.39 -1.23
C TYR A 49 -7.31 13.44 -1.46
N LYS A 50 -6.17 13.00 -1.99
CA LYS A 50 -5.06 13.85 -2.43
C LYS A 50 -5.08 13.95 -3.95
N VAL A 51 -4.58 15.06 -4.46
CA VAL A 51 -4.63 15.40 -5.88
C VAL A 51 -3.32 15.05 -6.57
N ILE A 52 -3.39 14.44 -7.76
CA ILE A 52 -2.28 14.20 -8.67
C ILE A 52 -2.57 14.93 -9.97
N ARG A 53 -1.79 15.99 -10.24
CA ARG A 53 -1.88 16.73 -11.50
C ARG A 53 -1.56 15.81 -12.69
N ALA A 54 -2.12 16.17 -13.85
CA ALA A 54 -1.86 15.45 -15.10
C ALA A 54 -0.35 15.33 -15.39
N LYS A 55 0.07 14.17 -15.92
CA LYS A 55 1.47 13.88 -16.29
C LYS A 55 2.50 14.04 -15.16
N LYS A 56 2.07 13.94 -13.90
CA LYS A 56 2.97 14.01 -12.73
C LYS A 56 3.11 12.65 -12.03
N LYS A 57 4.31 12.43 -11.50
CA LYS A 57 4.62 11.34 -10.57
C LYS A 57 4.69 11.92 -9.16
N ILE A 58 4.09 11.23 -8.21
CA ILE A 58 4.19 11.56 -6.79
C ILE A 58 4.71 10.38 -6.00
N LYS A 59 5.31 10.68 -4.85
CA LYS A 59 5.69 9.70 -3.84
C LYS A 59 4.74 9.83 -2.65
N THR A 60 4.20 8.71 -2.19
CA THR A 60 3.43 8.60 -0.96
C THR A 60 3.92 7.35 -0.21
N PHE A 61 3.38 7.11 0.97
CA PHE A 61 3.69 5.91 1.76
C PHE A 61 2.41 5.18 2.15
N ALA A 62 2.51 3.87 2.20
CA ALA A 62 1.51 2.96 2.75
C ALA A 62 2.12 2.19 3.92
N LYS A 63 1.29 1.75 4.87
CA LYS A 63 1.76 1.11 6.11
C LYS A 63 1.20 -0.30 6.20
N GLY A 64 2.07 -1.27 6.47
CA GLY A 64 1.73 -2.68 6.45
C GLY A 64 1.59 -3.26 5.04
N ILE A 65 1.23 -4.53 4.97
CA ILE A 65 1.15 -5.32 3.73
C ILE A 65 -0.16 -5.05 3.00
N GLY A 66 -1.31 -5.25 3.65
CA GLY A 66 -2.62 -5.06 3.02
C GLY A 66 -3.07 -3.60 3.05
N ASN A 67 -3.26 -3.01 1.88
CA ASN A 67 -3.77 -1.64 1.73
C ASN A 67 -4.83 -1.58 0.63
N ASN A 68 -5.76 -0.65 0.74
CA ASN A 68 -6.75 -0.35 -0.30
C ASN A 68 -6.43 1.01 -0.90
N ILE A 69 -6.32 1.07 -2.22
CA ILE A 69 -6.10 2.32 -2.93
C ILE A 69 -7.30 2.67 -3.80
N TYR A 70 -7.76 3.91 -3.68
CA TYR A 70 -8.90 4.44 -4.40
C TYR A 70 -8.42 5.52 -5.35
N PHE A 71 -8.86 5.44 -6.61
CA PHE A 71 -8.61 6.47 -7.61
C PHE A 71 -9.93 7.05 -8.09
N LYS A 72 -10.03 8.38 -8.06
CA LYS A 72 -11.21 9.14 -8.50
C LYS A 72 -10.82 10.04 -9.67
N ASN A 73 -11.50 9.86 -10.80
CA ASN A 73 -11.31 10.73 -11.96
C ASN A 73 -12.10 12.05 -11.85
N SER A 74 -11.86 12.96 -12.79
CA SER A 74 -12.59 14.22 -12.96
C SER A 74 -14.10 14.03 -13.10
N ASN A 75 -14.54 12.90 -13.65
CA ASN A 75 -15.94 12.57 -13.92
C ASN A 75 -16.63 11.92 -12.70
N GLY A 76 -15.95 11.83 -11.56
CA GLY A 76 -16.47 11.25 -10.33
C GLY A 76 -16.41 9.73 -10.24
N LYS A 77 -15.95 9.02 -11.29
CA LYS A 77 -15.77 7.56 -11.26
C LYS A 77 -14.67 7.20 -10.27
N VAL A 78 -14.99 6.30 -9.34
CA VAL A 78 -14.04 5.76 -8.35
C VAL A 78 -13.69 4.33 -8.75
N ILE A 79 -12.40 4.01 -8.72
CA ILE A 79 -11.87 2.64 -8.87
C ILE A 79 -11.14 2.29 -7.58
N GLU A 80 -11.49 1.14 -7.01
CA GLU A 80 -10.82 0.55 -5.86
C GLU A 80 -9.92 -0.60 -6.33
N ARG A 81 -8.73 -0.67 -5.74
CA ARG A 81 -7.81 -1.79 -5.90
C ARG A 81 -7.24 -2.18 -4.55
N ASP A 82 -7.24 -3.47 -4.30
CA ASP A 82 -6.45 -4.05 -3.22
C ASP A 82 -4.97 -4.02 -3.63
N LEU A 83 -4.15 -3.58 -2.69
CA LEU A 83 -2.73 -3.40 -2.86
C LEU A 83 -2.00 -4.17 -1.76
N ASP A 84 -1.58 -5.39 -2.09
CA ASP A 84 -0.73 -6.19 -1.23
C ASP A 84 0.74 -5.81 -1.45
N LEU A 85 1.28 -5.10 -0.47
CA LEU A 85 2.67 -4.67 -0.42
C LEU A 85 3.50 -5.77 0.24
N GLY A 86 4.22 -6.55 -0.56
CA GLY A 86 5.20 -7.50 -0.05
C GLY A 86 6.16 -6.85 0.96
N ILE A 87 6.63 -7.62 1.95
CA ILE A 87 7.43 -7.10 3.07
C ILE A 87 8.68 -6.37 2.57
N GLY A 88 8.74 -5.04 2.77
CA GLY A 88 9.85 -4.20 2.32
C GLY A 88 9.94 -3.92 0.84
N LYS A 89 8.89 -4.21 0.07
CA LYS A 89 8.80 -3.84 -1.34
C LYS A 89 8.24 -2.44 -1.46
N ASN A 90 8.87 -1.65 -2.31
CA ASN A 90 8.32 -0.40 -2.80
C ASN A 90 7.58 -0.70 -4.10
N ILE A 91 6.63 0.16 -4.48
CA ILE A 91 5.85 -0.07 -5.70
C ILE A 91 5.72 1.19 -6.53
N GLU A 92 5.52 1.00 -7.82
CA GLU A 92 5.12 2.04 -8.77
C GLU A 92 3.79 1.66 -9.42
N ILE A 93 2.82 2.58 -9.35
CA ILE A 93 1.47 2.43 -9.86
C ILE A 93 1.28 3.33 -11.08
N SER A 94 0.70 2.77 -12.15
CA SER A 94 0.37 3.49 -13.37
C SER A 94 -1.13 3.75 -13.45
N ILE A 95 -1.56 5.01 -13.30
CA ILE A 95 -3.00 5.33 -13.25
C ILE A 95 -3.71 4.97 -14.57
N LYS A 96 -3.04 5.20 -15.71
CA LYS A 96 -3.59 4.88 -17.03
C LYS A 96 -4.01 3.40 -17.13
N GLU A 97 -3.12 2.51 -16.69
CA GLU A 97 -3.35 1.06 -16.70
C GLU A 97 -4.49 0.63 -15.79
N ILE A 98 -4.68 1.32 -14.65
CA ILE A 98 -5.82 1.08 -13.75
C ILE A 98 -7.15 1.38 -14.45
N PHE A 99 -7.25 2.53 -15.12
CA PHE A 99 -8.47 2.92 -15.83
C PHE A 99 -8.73 2.08 -17.09
N GLU A 100 -7.67 1.57 -17.72
CA GLU A 100 -7.75 0.63 -18.85
C GLU A 100 -7.98 -0.83 -18.40
N ASN A 101 -8.12 -1.08 -17.09
CA ASN A 101 -8.35 -2.41 -16.51
C ASN A 101 -7.26 -3.44 -16.88
N SER A 102 -6.01 -2.98 -17.02
CA SER A 102 -4.85 -3.84 -17.25
C SER A 102 -4.58 -4.74 -16.06
N LYS A 103 -4.09 -5.96 -16.31
CA LYS A 103 -3.67 -6.90 -15.26
C LYS A 103 -2.41 -6.43 -14.52
N SER A 104 -1.54 -5.69 -15.20
CA SER A 104 -0.25 -5.24 -14.66
C SER A 104 -0.30 -3.73 -14.42
N TRP A 105 -1.09 -3.30 -13.45
CA TRP A 105 -1.30 -1.87 -13.13
C TRP A 105 -0.31 -1.30 -12.11
N TYR A 106 0.52 -2.17 -11.52
CA TYR A 106 1.64 -1.80 -10.67
C TYR A 106 2.83 -2.75 -10.87
N LYS A 107 4.02 -2.29 -10.47
CA LYS A 107 5.23 -3.10 -10.38
C LYS A 107 5.92 -2.88 -9.03
N GLU A 108 6.57 -3.92 -8.54
CA GLU A 108 7.49 -3.79 -7.43
C GLU A 108 8.80 -3.16 -7.91
N ILE A 109 9.39 -2.35 -7.04
CA ILE A 109 10.70 -1.73 -7.22
C ILE A 109 11.53 -2.01 -5.96
N GLU A 110 12.82 -2.30 -6.18
CA GLU A 110 13.81 -2.50 -5.11
C GLU A 110 14.15 -1.19 -4.41
#